data_AF-A0A7Y2BTS1-F1
#
_entry.id   AF-A0A7Y2BTS1-F1
#
_cell.length_a   1.000
_cell.length_b   1.000
_cell.length_c   1.000
_cell.angle_alpha   90.00
_cell.angle_beta   90.00
_cell.angle_gamma   90.00
#
_symmetry.space_group_name_H-M   'P 1'
#
loop_
_entity.id
_entity.type
_entity.pdbx_description
1 polymer ?
#
loop_
_entity_poly.entity_id
_entity_poly.type
_entity_poly.pdbx_seq_one_letter_code
_entity_poly.pdbx_strand_id
1 'polypeptide(L)'
;MLTRLYTDFLLAVGRDPLVIDANSPEGTAAGYYPDRSIIVDLNRVKGQMTALDTMLMMPERDYLIDLPARLFSKFFDVLEELNFIEESRAAGLELIILFIVEPSMSSLKTAKDVYLSYPHDRFIAVRNEAFGHVLDRYEEAKIYFDISAYGEIAMPECGKQAMEAVADPEFSFRALLDGEDYDLSPENARSLRGFAQLVFGQIRDIQLKLDIVDLKKMGLV
;
A
#
# COMPACT_ATOMS: atom_id res chain seq x y z
N MET A 1 7.80 0.41 4.44
CA MET A 1 8.29 0.85 3.12
C MET A 1 7.16 1.13 2.15
N LEU A 2 6.34 0.14 1.77
CA LEU A 2 5.25 0.34 0.80
C LEU A 2 4.24 1.41 1.25
N THR A 3 3.77 1.33 2.50
CA THR A 3 2.91 2.37 3.11
C THR A 3 3.54 3.75 2.98
N ARG A 4 4.85 3.87 3.23
CA ARG A 4 5.59 5.13 3.10
C ARG A 4 5.60 5.66 1.67
N LEU A 5 5.95 4.81 0.70
CA LEU A 5 5.96 5.16 -0.72
C LEU A 5 4.59 5.65 -1.20
N TYR A 6 3.53 4.93 -0.82
CA TYR A 6 2.19 5.23 -1.28
C TYR A 6 1.63 6.50 -0.61
N THR A 7 1.93 6.72 0.68
CA THR A 7 1.63 8.00 1.36
C THR A 7 2.36 9.17 0.68
N ASP A 8 3.66 9.06 0.44
CA ASP A 8 4.44 10.12 -0.22
C ASP A 8 3.93 10.39 -1.65
N PHE A 9 3.53 9.35 -2.37
CA PHE A 9 2.91 9.49 -3.69
C PHE A 9 1.61 10.30 -3.63
N LEU A 10 0.69 9.95 -2.72
CA LEU A 10 -0.59 10.65 -2.57
C LEU A 10 -0.37 12.11 -2.19
N LEU A 11 0.57 12.37 -1.30
CA LEU A 11 1.00 13.73 -0.96
C LEU A 11 1.56 14.49 -2.16
N ALA A 12 2.40 13.84 -2.98
CA ALA A 12 3.01 14.44 -4.15
C ALA A 12 1.97 14.84 -5.21
N VAL A 13 0.85 14.11 -5.31
CA VAL A 13 -0.28 14.45 -6.19
C VAL A 13 -1.33 15.34 -5.52
N GLY A 14 -1.03 15.93 -4.36
CA GLY A 14 -1.87 16.93 -3.69
C GLY A 14 -3.05 16.36 -2.91
N ARG A 15 -3.05 15.06 -2.60
CA ARG A 15 -4.06 14.41 -1.76
C ARG A 15 -3.67 14.45 -0.28
N ASP A 16 -4.60 14.11 0.60
CA ASP A 16 -4.38 14.11 2.06
C ASP A 16 -4.64 12.74 2.70
N PRO A 17 -3.71 11.77 2.57
CA PRO A 17 -3.89 10.45 3.16
C PRO A 17 -3.90 10.49 4.70
N LEU A 18 -4.64 9.59 5.34
CA LEU A 18 -4.45 9.24 6.75
C LEU A 18 -3.93 7.80 6.85
N VAL A 19 -2.87 7.60 7.62
CA VAL A 19 -2.33 6.25 7.85
C VAL A 19 -2.93 5.64 9.11
N ILE A 20 -3.58 4.49 8.98
CA ILE A 20 -4.03 3.66 10.11
C ILE A 20 -2.95 2.60 10.34
N ASP A 21 -2.15 2.78 11.39
CA ASP A 21 -1.06 1.89 11.73
C ASP A 21 -1.54 0.81 12.71
N ALA A 22 -1.69 -0.43 12.23
CA ALA A 22 -2.14 -1.54 13.05
C ALA A 22 -0.99 -2.24 13.80
N ASN A 23 0.24 -1.73 13.73
CA ASN A 23 1.40 -2.27 14.44
C ASN A 23 1.53 -1.69 15.86
N SER A 24 0.46 -1.83 16.65
CA SER A 24 0.42 -1.39 18.06
C SER A 24 1.28 -2.29 18.98
N PRO A 25 1.90 -1.71 20.04
CA PRO A 25 1.84 -0.31 20.46
C PRO A 25 2.88 0.61 19.81
N GLU A 26 3.91 0.06 19.17
CA GLU A 26 5.06 0.85 18.74
C GLU A 26 4.75 1.79 17.56
N GLY A 27 3.96 1.32 16.59
CA GLY A 27 3.64 2.06 15.36
C GLY A 27 4.86 2.25 14.45
N THR A 28 4.92 1.52 13.35
CA THR A 28 6.03 1.67 12.38
C THR A 28 5.79 2.81 11.41
N ALA A 29 4.62 2.85 10.79
CA ALA A 29 4.25 3.92 9.87
C ALA A 29 4.03 5.26 10.61
N ALA A 30 3.56 5.20 11.86
CA ALA A 30 3.36 6.38 12.68
C ALA A 30 4.66 7.16 12.97
N GLY A 31 5.80 6.46 13.05
CA GLY A 31 7.11 7.10 13.19
C GLY A 31 7.50 7.98 11.99
N TYR A 32 7.02 7.66 10.79
CA TYR A 32 7.28 8.43 9.57
C TYR A 32 6.26 9.56 9.35
N TYR A 33 5.06 9.44 9.93
CA TYR A 33 3.93 10.32 9.67
C TYR A 33 3.18 10.70 10.95
N PRO A 34 3.85 11.28 11.97
CA PRO A 34 3.26 11.49 13.29
C PRO A 34 1.97 12.35 13.25
N ASP A 35 1.92 13.36 12.38
CA ASP A 35 0.77 14.27 12.26
C ASP A 35 -0.34 13.75 11.34
N ARG A 36 -0.15 12.57 10.74
CA ARG A 36 -1.02 11.99 9.70
C ARG A 36 -1.15 10.48 9.84
N SER A 37 -1.03 10.01 11.07
CA SER A 37 -1.22 8.61 11.41
C SER A 37 -2.00 8.45 12.71
N ILE A 38 -2.69 7.33 12.83
CA ILE A 38 -3.26 6.85 14.09
C ILE A 38 -2.79 5.42 14.33
N ILE A 39 -2.33 5.13 15.54
CA ILE A 39 -1.98 3.77 15.95
C ILE A 39 -3.24 3.10 16.51
N VAL A 40 -3.59 1.94 15.98
CA VAL A 40 -4.76 1.16 16.42
C VAL A 40 -4.36 -0.24 16.82
N ASP A 41 -4.91 -0.73 17.93
CA ASP A 41 -4.80 -2.14 18.30
C ASP A 41 -6.03 -2.90 17.79
N LEU A 42 -5.90 -3.54 16.63
CA LEU A 42 -6.98 -4.35 16.07
C LEU A 42 -7.32 -5.59 16.92
N ASN A 43 -6.53 -5.90 17.96
CA ASN A 43 -6.92 -6.93 18.93
C ASN A 43 -7.92 -6.47 19.98
N ARG A 44 -8.20 -5.17 20.04
CA ARG A 44 -9.15 -4.57 20.97
C ARG A 44 -10.32 -4.02 20.17
N VAL A 45 -11.54 -4.29 20.63
CA VAL A 45 -12.78 -3.72 20.05
C VAL A 45 -12.66 -2.21 19.89
N LYS A 46 -12.09 -1.50 20.88
CA LYS A 46 -11.86 -0.05 20.77
C LYS A 46 -10.99 0.32 19.58
N GLY A 47 -9.91 -0.42 19.31
CA GLY A 47 -9.02 -0.14 18.18
C GLY A 47 -9.67 -0.44 16.83
N GLN A 48 -10.45 -1.53 16.77
CA GLN A 48 -11.28 -1.87 15.60
C GLN A 48 -12.27 -0.74 15.28
N MET A 49 -13.10 -0.34 16.24
CA MET A 49 -14.07 0.74 16.07
C MET A 49 -13.38 2.06 15.69
N THR A 50 -12.27 2.40 16.36
CA THR A 50 -11.51 3.63 16.05
C THR A 50 -11.07 3.66 14.59
N ALA A 51 -10.55 2.55 14.05
CA ALA A 51 -10.12 2.47 12.66
C ALA A 51 -11.29 2.66 11.68
N LEU A 52 -12.37 1.91 11.88
CA LEU A 52 -13.51 1.90 10.95
C LEU A 52 -14.32 3.19 11.01
N ASP A 53 -14.64 3.68 12.20
CA ASP A 53 -15.39 4.92 12.39
C ASP A 53 -14.65 6.12 11.80
N THR A 54 -13.31 6.14 11.92
CA THR A 54 -12.48 7.20 11.32
C THR A 54 -12.65 7.24 9.80
N MET A 55 -12.67 6.08 9.14
CA MET A 55 -12.84 6.02 7.68
C MET A 55 -14.22 6.47 7.23
N LEU A 56 -15.27 6.07 7.95
CA LEU A 56 -16.66 6.42 7.61
C LEU A 56 -17.02 7.87 7.95
N MET A 57 -16.30 8.51 8.87
CA MET A 57 -16.56 9.91 9.25
C MET A 57 -16.09 10.92 8.18
N MET A 58 -15.06 10.58 7.40
CA MET A 58 -14.54 11.41 6.32
C MET A 58 -14.25 10.53 5.08
N PRO A 59 -15.29 9.99 4.41
CA PRO A 59 -15.12 9.05 3.30
C PRO A 59 -14.46 9.66 2.05
N GLU A 60 -14.39 10.99 1.97
CA GLU A 60 -13.69 11.72 0.91
C GLU A 60 -12.16 11.69 1.02
N ARG A 61 -11.63 11.21 2.16
CA ARG A 61 -10.20 11.15 2.45
C ARG A 61 -9.61 9.80 2.01
N ASP A 62 -8.35 9.79 1.59
CA ASP A 62 -7.62 8.54 1.34
C ASP A 62 -7.14 7.93 2.67
N TYR A 63 -7.28 6.61 2.81
CA TYR A 63 -6.82 5.86 3.98
C TYR A 63 -5.84 4.77 3.59
N LEU A 64 -4.71 4.70 4.30
CA LEU A 64 -3.73 3.63 4.15
C LEU A 64 -3.66 2.83 5.44
N ILE A 65 -4.03 1.56 5.39
CA ILE A 65 -3.95 0.68 6.55
C ILE A 65 -2.63 -0.09 6.48
N ASP A 66 -1.69 0.25 7.36
CA ASP A 66 -0.45 -0.52 7.52
C ASP A 66 -0.76 -1.76 8.35
N LEU A 67 -1.06 -2.87 7.66
CA LEU A 67 -1.56 -4.10 8.26
C LEU A 67 -0.46 -5.16 8.37
N PRO A 68 -0.01 -5.52 9.58
CA PRO A 68 0.89 -6.66 9.76
C PRO A 68 0.24 -7.97 9.30
N ALA A 69 0.99 -8.82 8.62
CA ALA A 69 0.49 -10.12 8.11
C ALA A 69 -0.21 -10.98 9.18
N ARG A 70 0.27 -10.93 10.44
CA ARG A 70 -0.34 -11.65 11.58
C ARG A 70 -1.77 -11.21 11.92
N LEU A 71 -2.17 -10.01 11.52
CA LEU A 71 -3.51 -9.44 11.75
C LEU A 71 -4.41 -9.54 10.52
N PHE A 72 -3.93 -10.13 9.43
CA PHE A 72 -4.62 -10.12 8.14
C PHE A 72 -6.02 -10.74 8.22
N SER A 73 -6.13 -12.03 8.58
CA SER A 73 -7.44 -12.70 8.70
C SER A 73 -8.37 -11.98 9.67
N LYS A 74 -7.84 -11.60 10.84
CA LYS A 74 -8.60 -10.89 11.86
C LYS A 74 -9.17 -9.57 11.36
N PHE A 75 -8.41 -8.83 10.56
CA PHE A 75 -8.90 -7.56 10.00
C PHE A 75 -10.14 -7.80 9.12
N PHE A 76 -10.10 -8.79 8.24
CA PHE A 76 -11.25 -9.11 7.40
C PHE A 76 -12.42 -9.73 8.17
N ASP A 77 -12.16 -10.54 9.18
CA ASP A 77 -13.21 -11.03 10.10
C ASP A 77 -13.94 -9.84 10.73
N VAL A 78 -13.20 -8.81 11.16
CA VAL A 78 -13.78 -7.58 11.71
C VAL A 78 -14.57 -6.78 10.66
N LEU A 79 -14.07 -6.69 9.42
CA LEU A 79 -14.80 -6.02 8.34
C LEU A 79 -16.15 -6.72 8.04
N GLU A 80 -16.18 -8.05 8.09
CA GLU A 80 -17.38 -8.85 7.88
C GLU A 80 -18.35 -8.74 9.06
N GLU A 81 -17.86 -8.92 10.29
CA GLU A 81 -18.67 -8.82 11.53
C GLU A 81 -19.39 -7.47 11.66
N LEU A 82 -18.75 -6.39 11.19
CA LEU A 82 -19.27 -5.03 11.26
C LEU A 82 -19.94 -4.56 9.97
N ASN A 83 -20.11 -5.45 8.98
CA ASN A 83 -20.64 -5.13 7.64
C ASN A 83 -19.97 -3.92 6.96
N PHE A 84 -18.69 -3.68 7.27
CA PHE A 84 -17.98 -2.45 6.89
C PHE A 84 -17.84 -2.31 5.38
N ILE A 85 -17.72 -3.42 4.64
CA ILE A 85 -17.54 -3.39 3.18
C ILE A 85 -18.77 -2.78 2.49
N GLU A 86 -19.98 -3.13 2.92
CA GLU A 86 -21.20 -2.55 2.35
C GLU A 86 -21.34 -1.08 2.72
N GLU A 87 -21.08 -0.73 3.98
CA GLU A 87 -21.17 0.65 4.48
C GLU A 87 -20.15 1.58 3.82
N SER A 88 -18.90 1.12 3.71
CA SER A 88 -17.81 1.89 3.08
C SER A 88 -18.09 2.14 1.60
N ARG A 89 -18.54 1.12 0.84
CA ARG A 89 -18.97 1.31 -0.56
C ARG A 89 -20.14 2.26 -0.69
N ALA A 90 -21.14 2.18 0.20
CA ALA A 90 -22.26 3.11 0.21
C ALA A 90 -21.81 4.55 0.50
N ALA A 91 -20.73 4.72 1.26
CA ALA A 91 -20.08 6.00 1.51
C ALA A 91 -19.13 6.46 0.39
N GLY A 92 -18.92 5.63 -0.65
CA GLY A 92 -18.04 5.94 -1.78
C GLY A 92 -16.57 5.55 -1.61
N LEU A 93 -16.25 4.77 -0.58
CA LEU A 93 -14.91 4.20 -0.39
C LEU A 93 -14.75 2.91 -1.20
N GLU A 94 -13.55 2.72 -1.73
CA GLU A 94 -13.12 1.47 -2.36
C GLU A 94 -12.05 0.77 -1.53
N LEU A 95 -12.18 -0.54 -1.35
CA LEU A 95 -11.17 -1.36 -0.69
C LEU A 95 -10.15 -1.89 -1.71
N ILE A 96 -8.94 -1.34 -1.66
CA ILE A 96 -7.80 -1.75 -2.48
C ILE A 96 -6.80 -2.50 -1.61
N ILE A 97 -6.52 -3.76 -1.95
CA ILE A 97 -5.48 -4.56 -1.30
C ILE A 97 -4.18 -4.40 -2.07
N LEU A 98 -3.14 -3.86 -1.42
CA LEU A 98 -1.76 -3.87 -1.91
C LEU A 98 -1.02 -5.02 -1.21
N PHE A 99 -0.77 -6.13 -1.91
CA PHE A 99 -0.17 -7.31 -1.30
C PHE A 99 1.28 -7.49 -1.72
N ILE A 100 2.22 -7.46 -0.76
CA ILE A 100 3.63 -7.72 -1.04
C ILE A 100 3.85 -9.22 -1.24
N VAL A 101 4.26 -9.59 -2.45
CA VAL A 101 4.59 -10.96 -2.83
C VAL A 101 6.10 -11.16 -2.72
N GLU A 102 6.51 -12.08 -1.86
CA GLU A 102 7.89 -12.57 -1.78
C GLU A 102 8.10 -13.69 -2.82
N PRO A 103 9.34 -13.95 -3.28
CA PRO A 103 9.64 -15.01 -4.25
C PRO A 103 9.64 -16.40 -3.60
N SER A 104 8.52 -16.74 -2.97
CA SER A 104 8.25 -18.05 -2.37
C SER A 104 6.87 -18.54 -2.78
N MET A 105 6.76 -19.85 -3.02
CA MET A 105 5.48 -20.49 -3.35
C MET A 105 4.45 -20.33 -2.22
N SER A 106 4.90 -20.25 -0.96
CA SER A 106 4.03 -19.96 0.19
C SER A 106 3.43 -18.55 0.10
N SER A 107 4.24 -17.52 -0.17
CA SER A 107 3.76 -16.14 -0.30
C SER A 107 2.76 -16.00 -1.45
N LEU A 108 3.05 -16.63 -2.60
CA LEU A 108 2.14 -16.64 -3.75
C LEU A 108 0.80 -17.34 -3.45
N LYS A 109 0.83 -18.48 -2.76
CA LYS A 109 -0.39 -19.17 -2.34
C LYS A 109 -1.21 -18.30 -1.39
N THR A 110 -0.56 -17.70 -0.39
CA THR A 110 -1.23 -16.75 0.51
C THR A 110 -1.83 -15.58 -0.25
N ALA A 111 -1.11 -14.98 -1.19
CA ALA A 111 -1.63 -13.89 -2.02
C ALA A 111 -2.86 -14.32 -2.84
N LYS A 112 -2.82 -15.51 -3.43
CA LYS A 112 -3.94 -16.09 -4.19
C LYS A 112 -5.14 -16.41 -3.29
N ASP A 113 -4.89 -16.96 -2.11
CA ASP A 113 -5.95 -17.23 -1.13
C ASP A 113 -6.62 -15.93 -0.71
N VAL A 114 -5.84 -14.87 -0.49
CA VAL A 114 -6.39 -13.54 -0.19
C VAL A 114 -7.23 -13.01 -1.34
N TYR A 115 -6.68 -13.04 -2.55
CA TYR A 115 -7.34 -12.59 -3.78
C TYR A 115 -8.66 -13.33 -4.04
N LEU A 116 -8.81 -14.58 -3.61
CA LEU A 116 -10.03 -15.36 -3.83
C LEU A 116 -11.02 -15.32 -2.66
N SER A 117 -10.53 -15.12 -1.43
CA SER A 117 -11.34 -15.36 -0.23
C SER A 117 -11.90 -14.10 0.41
N TYR A 118 -11.26 -12.95 0.24
CA TYR A 118 -11.66 -11.74 0.96
C TYR A 118 -12.29 -10.70 0.03
N PRO A 119 -13.31 -9.97 0.51
CA PRO A 119 -13.90 -8.89 -0.25
C PRO A 119 -12.87 -7.79 -0.51
N HIS A 120 -12.76 -7.38 -1.75
CA HIS A 120 -11.99 -6.23 -2.19
C HIS A 120 -12.60 -5.71 -3.49
N ASP A 121 -12.40 -4.43 -3.77
CA ASP A 121 -12.73 -3.87 -5.07
C ASP A 121 -11.57 -4.09 -6.04
N ARG A 122 -10.34 -4.06 -5.52
CA ARG A 122 -9.11 -4.19 -6.32
C ARG A 122 -8.00 -4.89 -5.53
N PHE A 123 -7.22 -5.70 -6.22
CA PHE A 123 -6.05 -6.38 -5.67
C PHE A 123 -4.84 -6.08 -6.54
N ILE A 124 -3.84 -5.43 -5.98
CA ILE A 124 -2.60 -5.05 -6.65
C ILE A 124 -1.47 -5.90 -6.07
N ALA A 125 -0.89 -6.76 -6.90
CA ALA A 125 0.29 -7.52 -6.52
C ALA A 125 1.51 -6.59 -6.48
N VAL A 126 2.26 -6.62 -5.40
CA VAL A 126 3.46 -5.82 -5.23
C VAL A 126 4.66 -6.74 -5.14
N ARG A 127 5.55 -6.72 -6.15
CA ARG A 127 6.85 -7.41 -6.06
C ARG A 127 7.91 -6.47 -5.52
N ASN A 128 8.71 -6.97 -4.58
CA ASN A 128 9.91 -6.29 -4.12
C ASN A 128 11.13 -7.06 -4.61
N GLU A 129 11.83 -6.52 -5.60
CA GLU A 129 12.97 -7.20 -6.24
C GLU A 129 14.16 -7.36 -5.28
N ALA A 130 14.20 -6.58 -4.19
CA ALA A 130 15.18 -6.77 -3.12
C ALA A 130 15.06 -8.13 -2.40
N PHE A 131 13.91 -8.81 -2.49
CA PHE A 131 13.73 -10.16 -1.94
C PHE A 131 14.01 -11.27 -2.96
N GLY A 132 14.25 -10.92 -4.23
CA GLY A 132 14.48 -11.83 -5.35
C GLY A 132 13.36 -11.78 -6.41
N HIS A 133 13.49 -12.61 -7.45
CA HIS A 133 12.64 -12.55 -8.64
C HIS A 133 11.59 -13.68 -8.66
N VAL A 134 10.33 -13.30 -8.41
CA VAL A 134 9.18 -14.23 -8.44
C VAL A 134 8.87 -14.77 -9.85
N LEU A 135 9.33 -14.06 -10.89
CA LEU A 135 9.03 -14.36 -12.29
C LEU A 135 10.01 -15.35 -12.95
N ASP A 136 11.10 -15.71 -12.27
CA ASP A 136 12.13 -16.60 -12.83
C ASP A 136 11.68 -18.05 -12.99
N ARG A 137 10.58 -18.42 -12.32
CA ARG A 137 10.04 -19.78 -12.31
C ARG A 137 8.63 -19.79 -12.86
N TYR A 138 8.38 -20.69 -13.79
CA TYR A 138 7.14 -20.71 -14.57
C TYR A 138 5.86 -20.85 -13.73
N GLU A 139 5.85 -21.77 -12.75
CA GLU A 139 4.68 -22.01 -11.91
C GLU A 139 4.39 -20.80 -11.00
N GLU A 140 5.44 -20.23 -10.39
CA GLU A 140 5.37 -19.01 -9.61
C GLU A 140 4.85 -17.83 -10.45
N ALA A 141 5.41 -17.63 -11.64
CA ALA A 141 5.01 -16.57 -12.56
C ALA A 141 3.54 -16.68 -12.97
N LYS A 142 3.06 -17.90 -13.25
CA LYS A 142 1.66 -18.14 -13.59
C LYS A 142 0.71 -17.71 -12.47
N ILE A 143 0.99 -18.11 -11.23
CA ILE A 143 0.17 -17.72 -10.08
C ILE A 143 0.21 -16.20 -9.89
N TYR A 144 1.39 -15.61 -10.03
CA TYR A 144 1.56 -14.17 -9.91
C TYR A 144 0.76 -13.40 -10.98
N PHE A 145 0.74 -13.86 -12.22
CA PHE A 145 -0.07 -13.23 -13.28
C PHE A 145 -1.57 -13.37 -13.03
N ASP A 146 -2.03 -14.50 -12.49
CA ASP A 146 -3.46 -14.70 -12.14
C ASP A 146 -3.96 -13.62 -11.14
N ILE A 147 -3.12 -13.26 -10.15
CA ILE A 147 -3.48 -12.31 -9.09
C ILE A 147 -3.17 -10.84 -9.45
N SER A 148 -2.50 -10.58 -10.58
CA SER A 148 -2.11 -9.23 -11.01
C SER A 148 -3.12 -8.59 -11.97
N ALA A 149 -4.36 -9.10 -12.00
CA ALA A 149 -5.39 -8.70 -12.97
C ALA A 149 -5.74 -7.20 -12.93
N TYR A 150 -5.71 -6.59 -11.73
CA TYR A 150 -6.00 -5.15 -11.55
C TYR A 150 -4.76 -4.26 -11.64
N GLY A 151 -3.57 -4.86 -11.75
CA GLY A 151 -2.30 -4.16 -11.82
C GLY A 151 -1.23 -4.78 -10.93
N GLU A 152 -0.01 -4.33 -11.15
CA GLU A 152 1.15 -4.70 -10.34
C GLU A 152 2.02 -3.48 -10.03
N ILE A 153 2.74 -3.55 -8.91
CA ILE A 153 3.81 -2.61 -8.58
C ILE A 153 5.10 -3.41 -8.42
N ALA A 154 6.12 -3.05 -9.19
CA ALA A 154 7.47 -3.54 -9.05
C ALA A 154 8.32 -2.50 -8.33
N MET A 155 8.71 -2.81 -7.09
CA MET A 155 9.74 -2.05 -6.38
C MET A 155 11.10 -2.61 -6.81
N PRO A 156 11.91 -1.84 -7.58
CA PRO A 156 13.18 -2.33 -8.08
C PRO A 156 14.19 -2.44 -6.94
N GLU A 157 15.25 -3.21 -7.15
CA GLU A 157 16.35 -3.21 -6.19
C GLU A 157 16.96 -1.81 -6.09
N CYS A 158 17.17 -1.34 -4.85
CA CYS A 158 17.88 -0.12 -4.56
C CYS A 158 19.03 -0.45 -3.61
N GLY A 159 20.19 0.16 -3.84
CA GLY A 159 21.41 -0.17 -3.09
C GLY A 159 21.22 -0.02 -1.59
N LYS A 160 21.81 -0.93 -0.79
CA LYS A 160 21.62 -0.95 0.67
C LYS A 160 21.89 0.40 1.35
N GLN A 161 22.97 1.08 0.97
CA GLN A 161 23.32 2.41 1.52
C GLN A 161 22.27 3.47 1.19
N ALA A 162 21.66 3.40 0.01
CA ALA A 162 20.58 4.29 -0.38
C ALA A 162 19.32 3.97 0.45
N MET A 163 19.02 2.69 0.66
CA MET A 163 17.87 2.26 1.46
C MET A 163 18.01 2.51 2.96
N GLU A 164 19.24 2.58 3.50
CA GLU A 164 19.50 2.96 4.89
C GLU A 164 19.01 4.38 5.20
N ALA A 165 19.14 5.30 4.25
CA ALA A 165 18.59 6.65 4.37
C ALA A 165 17.06 6.67 4.50
N VAL A 166 16.40 5.71 3.86
CA VAL A 166 14.95 5.54 3.95
C VAL A 166 14.53 4.93 5.30
N ALA A 167 15.46 4.58 6.19
CA ALA A 167 15.10 4.23 7.57
C ALA A 167 14.88 5.48 8.43
N ASP A 168 15.44 6.63 8.05
CA ASP A 168 15.29 7.90 8.77
C ASP A 168 13.80 8.32 8.80
N PRO A 169 13.22 8.62 9.98
CA PRO A 169 11.89 9.19 10.11
C PRO A 169 11.66 10.47 9.28
N GLU A 170 12.67 11.34 9.16
CA GLU A 170 12.56 12.64 8.47
C GLU A 170 12.63 12.52 6.95
N PHE A 171 13.06 11.37 6.42
CA PHE A 171 13.13 11.16 4.98
C PHE A 171 11.74 11.26 4.30
N SER A 172 11.68 11.76 3.07
CA SER A 172 10.48 11.65 2.25
C SER A 172 10.87 11.48 0.80
N PHE A 173 10.27 10.48 0.14
CA PHE A 173 10.44 10.28 -1.28
C PHE A 173 9.92 11.47 -2.07
N ARG A 174 8.81 12.08 -1.62
CA ARG A 174 8.28 13.30 -2.21
C ARG A 174 9.28 14.44 -2.09
N ALA A 175 9.75 14.73 -0.87
CA ALA A 175 10.73 15.78 -0.62
C ALA A 175 12.00 15.62 -1.46
N LEU A 176 12.53 14.38 -1.53
CA LEU A 176 13.69 14.06 -2.36
C LEU A 176 13.45 14.35 -3.85
N LEU A 177 12.24 14.09 -4.35
CA LEU A 177 11.84 14.38 -5.73
C LEU A 177 11.61 15.88 -5.97
N ASP A 178 11.14 16.60 -4.95
CA ASP A 178 10.98 18.06 -4.96
C ASP A 178 12.33 18.81 -4.83
N GLY A 179 13.42 18.06 -4.56
CA GLY A 179 14.79 18.57 -4.56
C GLY A 179 15.35 18.87 -3.18
N GLU A 180 14.71 18.39 -2.11
CA GLU A 180 15.26 18.47 -0.75
C GLU A 180 16.59 17.72 -0.67
N ASP A 181 17.53 18.34 0.06
CA ASP A 181 18.88 17.80 0.22
C ASP A 181 18.92 16.91 1.46
N TYR A 182 19.36 15.68 1.23
CA TYR A 182 19.62 14.70 2.29
C TYR A 182 21.13 14.44 2.29
N ASP A 183 21.70 14.07 3.44
CA ASP A 183 23.11 13.70 3.55
C ASP A 183 23.40 12.36 2.83
N LEU A 184 23.38 12.41 1.50
CA LEU A 184 23.50 11.29 0.59
C LEU A 184 24.59 11.57 -0.43
N SER A 185 25.31 10.52 -0.82
CA SER A 185 26.16 10.61 -2.00
C SER A 185 25.30 10.93 -3.24
N PRO A 186 25.85 11.63 -4.25
CA PRO A 186 25.12 11.90 -5.50
C PRO A 186 24.61 10.64 -6.20
N GLU A 187 25.28 9.51 -6.01
CA GLU A 187 24.87 8.20 -6.51
C GLU A 187 23.63 7.67 -5.78
N ASN A 188 23.64 7.67 -4.43
CA ASN A 188 22.51 7.21 -3.62
C ASN A 188 21.27 8.08 -3.85
N ALA A 189 21.44 9.40 -3.90
CA ALA A 189 20.35 10.33 -4.19
C ALA A 189 19.75 10.08 -5.59
N ARG A 190 20.60 9.81 -6.61
CA ARG A 190 20.12 9.44 -7.95
C ARG A 190 19.38 8.10 -7.96
N SER A 191 19.91 7.10 -7.23
CA SER A 191 19.28 5.78 -7.12
C SER A 191 17.89 5.88 -6.48
N LEU A 192 17.76 6.58 -5.35
CA LEU A 192 16.47 6.78 -4.68
C LEU A 192 15.47 7.58 -5.51
N ARG A 193 15.93 8.62 -6.22
CA ARG A 193 15.06 9.37 -7.15
C ARG A 193 14.55 8.46 -8.27
N GLY A 194 15.43 7.67 -8.89
CA GLY A 194 15.04 6.71 -9.92
C GLY A 194 14.06 5.65 -9.41
N PHE A 195 14.33 5.11 -8.22
CA PHE A 195 13.43 4.18 -7.52
C PHE A 195 12.04 4.81 -7.29
N ALA A 196 11.98 6.01 -6.70
CA ALA A 196 10.73 6.70 -6.39
C ALA A 196 9.95 7.06 -7.65
N GLN A 197 10.62 7.60 -8.68
CA GLN A 197 10.00 7.93 -9.97
C GLN A 197 9.38 6.71 -10.64
N LEU A 198 10.07 5.57 -10.63
CA LEU A 198 9.57 4.33 -11.20
C LEU A 198 8.32 3.83 -10.45
N VAL A 199 8.37 3.80 -9.12
CA VAL A 199 7.25 3.32 -8.30
C VAL A 199 6.06 4.27 -8.40
N PHE A 200 6.27 5.59 -8.31
CA PHE A 200 5.21 6.59 -8.44
C PHE A 200 4.57 6.56 -9.82
N GLY A 201 5.38 6.35 -10.87
CA GLY A 201 4.88 6.16 -12.23
C GLY A 201 3.92 4.97 -12.33
N GLN A 202 4.29 3.82 -11.74
CA GLN A 202 3.44 2.63 -11.71
C GLN A 202 2.15 2.84 -10.92
N ILE A 203 2.22 3.48 -9.75
CA ILE A 203 1.02 3.79 -8.95
C ILE A 203 0.07 4.69 -9.75
N ARG A 204 0.60 5.74 -10.40
CA ARG A 204 -0.20 6.64 -11.24
C ARG A 204 -0.84 5.90 -12.41
N ASP A 205 -0.10 5.03 -13.10
CA ASP A 205 -0.62 4.26 -14.23
C ASP A 205 -1.74 3.31 -13.81
N ILE A 206 -1.64 2.72 -12.61
CA ILE A 206 -2.73 1.94 -12.02
C ILE A 206 -3.92 2.86 -11.78
N GLN A 207 -3.77 3.95 -11.02
CA GLN A 207 -4.87 4.89 -10.72
C GLN A 207 -5.58 5.41 -11.99
N LEU A 208 -4.85 5.76 -13.04
CA LEU A 208 -5.46 6.22 -14.29
C LEU A 208 -6.29 5.12 -14.97
N LYS A 209 -5.81 3.87 -14.99
CA LYS A 209 -6.59 2.75 -15.53
C LYS A 209 -7.86 2.53 -14.72
N LEU A 210 -7.76 2.70 -13.40
CA LEU A 210 -8.87 2.56 -12.48
C LEU A 210 -9.94 3.63 -12.72
N ASP A 211 -9.56 4.90 -12.79
CA ASP A 211 -10.47 6.00 -13.09
C ASP A 211 -11.21 5.79 -14.43
N ILE A 212 -10.51 5.31 -15.46
CA ILE A 212 -11.11 5.00 -16.78
C ILE A 212 -12.13 3.87 -16.68
N VAL A 213 -11.85 2.82 -15.90
CA VAL A 213 -12.78 1.70 -15.70
C VAL A 213 -14.05 2.19 -15.02
N ASP A 214 -13.94 3.08 -14.03
CA ASP A 214 -15.10 3.59 -13.32
C ASP A 214 -15.93 4.56 -14.18
N LEU A 215 -15.27 5.41 -14.97
CA LEU A 215 -15.95 6.25 -15.98
C LEU A 215 -16.76 5.41 -16.98
N LYS A 216 -16.23 4.26 -17.42
CA LYS A 216 -16.95 3.32 -18.29
C LYS A 216 -18.16 2.70 -17.59
N LYS A 217 -18.04 2.29 -16.32
CA LYS A 217 -19.18 1.77 -15.53
C LYS A 217 -20.30 2.81 -15.39
N MET A 218 -19.93 4.09 -15.33
CA MET A 218 -20.88 5.21 -15.27
C MET A 218 -21.46 5.61 -16.63
N GLY A 219 -21.04 4.97 -17.74
CA GLY A 219 -21.49 5.28 -19.09
C GLY A 219 -21.01 6.63 -19.63
N LEU A 220 -19.92 7.17 -19.08
CA LEU A 220 -19.39 8.50 -19.44
C LEU A 220 -18.34 8.47 -20.55
N VAL A 221 -17.83 7.29 -20.91
CA VAL A 221 -16.84 7.06 -21.98
C VAL A 221 -17.08 5.70 -22.64
#